data_AF-A0A0B0D2H8-F1
#
_entry.id   AF-A0A0B0D2H8-F1
#
_cell.length_a   1.000
_cell.length_b   1.000
_cell.length_c   1.000
_cell.angle_alpha   90.00
_cell.angle_beta   90.00
_cell.angle_gamma   90.00
#
_symmetry.space_group_name_H-M   'P 1'
#
loop_
_entity.id
_entity.type
_entity.pdbx_description
1 polymer ?
#
loop_
_entity_poly.entity_id
_entity_poly.type
_entity_poly.pdbx_seq_one_letter_code
_entity_poly.pdbx_strand_id
1 'polypeptide(L)'
;KKKREEPKFQMGDNVFISSEEEMGIVYKGPDDKGNYIVQVKGEKRNYNHKRLKLHIPAKELYPDDYDFNIIFKSKEYRKIRKQLDRKHVEGLTLEDEE
;
A
#
# COMPACT_ATOMS: atom_id res chain seq x y z
N LYS A 1 15.85 18.41 14.92
CA LYS A 1 15.91 17.48 13.75
C LYS A 1 15.01 16.28 14.06
N LYS A 2 13.86 16.14 13.37
CA LYS A 2 12.93 15.00 13.57
C LYS A 2 13.59 13.77 12.96
N LYS A 3 13.98 12.79 13.78
CA LYS A 3 14.60 11.53 13.34
C LYS A 3 13.48 10.73 12.67
N ARG A 4 13.38 10.78 11.34
CA ARG A 4 12.45 9.92 10.59
C ARG A 4 12.99 8.50 10.74
N GLU A 5 12.22 7.64 11.41
CA GLU A 5 12.56 6.23 11.49
C GLU A 5 12.60 5.66 10.06
N GLU A 6 13.61 4.86 9.76
CA GLU A 6 13.71 4.22 8.46
C GLU A 6 12.48 3.31 8.24
N PRO A 7 11.88 3.33 7.04
CA PRO A 7 10.76 2.46 6.72
C PRO A 7 11.18 0.99 6.87
N LYS A 8 10.63 0.31 7.86
CA LYS A 8 10.86 -1.13 8.12
C LYS A 8 10.15 -2.02 7.10
N PHE A 9 9.06 -1.54 6.51
CA PHE A 9 8.25 -2.27 5.55
C PHE A 9 7.99 -1.39 4.32
N GLN A 10 7.81 -2.02 3.18
CA GLN A 10 7.59 -1.39 1.88
C GLN A 10 6.20 -1.74 1.35
N MET A 11 5.68 -0.92 0.45
CA MET A 11 4.43 -1.22 -0.24
C MET A 11 4.53 -2.56 -0.96
N GLY A 12 3.54 -3.42 -0.79
CA GLY A 12 3.52 -4.77 -1.33
C GLY A 12 4.12 -5.84 -0.41
N ASP A 13 4.75 -5.47 0.71
CA ASP A 13 5.22 -6.48 1.65
C ASP A 13 4.04 -7.23 2.27
N ASN A 14 4.15 -8.56 2.34
CA ASN A 14 3.20 -9.38 3.09
C ASN A 14 3.66 -9.43 4.55
N VAL A 15 2.82 -8.92 5.43
CA VAL A 15 3.08 -8.79 6.86
C VAL A 15 2.06 -9.58 7.68
N PHE A 16 2.56 -10.23 8.72
CA PHE A 16 1.74 -10.85 9.75
C PHE A 16 1.38 -9.81 10.82
N ILE A 17 0.10 -9.68 11.13
CA ILE A 17 -0.46 -8.76 12.11
C ILE A 17 -0.67 -9.52 13.42
N SER A 18 0.19 -9.28 14.40
CA SER A 18 0.18 -10.03 15.64
C SER A 18 -1.05 -9.78 16.53
N SER A 19 -1.81 -8.72 16.28
CA SER A 19 -3.01 -8.39 17.07
C SER A 19 -4.26 -9.11 16.62
N GLU A 20 -4.31 -9.50 15.34
CA GLU A 20 -5.49 -10.16 14.74
C GLU A 20 -5.17 -11.60 14.32
N GLU A 21 -3.89 -12.00 14.38
CA GLU A 21 -3.39 -13.28 13.87
C GLU A 21 -3.68 -13.48 12.37
N GLU A 22 -3.74 -12.36 11.64
CA GLU A 22 -4.03 -12.32 10.21
C GLU A 22 -2.84 -11.83 9.38
N MET A 23 -2.92 -12.11 8.09
CA MET A 23 -1.94 -11.66 7.08
C MET A 23 -2.51 -10.49 6.30
N GLY A 24 -1.65 -9.55 5.93
CA GLY A 24 -2.04 -8.38 5.16
C GLY A 24 -0.92 -7.87 4.26
N ILE A 25 -1.29 -7.03 3.29
CA ILE A 25 -0.34 -6.42 2.35
C ILE A 25 -0.16 -4.94 2.73
N VAL A 26 1.07 -4.51 2.93
CA VAL A 26 1.36 -3.10 3.22
C VAL A 26 0.98 -2.23 2.03
N TYR A 27 0.10 -1.25 2.27
CA TYR A 27 -0.29 -0.24 1.29
C TYR A 27 0.62 0.98 1.35
N LYS A 28 0.81 1.55 2.55
CA LYS A 28 1.58 2.79 2.76
C LYS A 28 2.09 2.90 4.20
N GLY A 29 3.18 3.61 4.40
CA GLY A 29 3.75 3.91 5.71
C GLY A 29 5.27 3.93 5.66
N PRO A 30 5.95 4.21 6.78
CA PRO A 30 5.37 4.61 8.07
C PRO A 30 4.89 6.07 8.07
N ASP A 31 3.87 6.36 8.88
CA ASP A 31 3.51 7.74 9.26
C ASP A 31 4.49 8.32 10.30
N ASP A 32 4.30 9.58 10.68
CA ASP A 32 5.12 10.27 11.70
C ASP A 32 5.09 9.59 13.10
N LYS A 33 4.14 8.70 13.34
CA LYS A 33 3.95 7.91 14.58
C LYS A 33 4.41 6.46 14.41
N GLY A 34 4.97 6.10 13.25
CA GLY A 34 5.44 4.75 12.95
C GLY A 34 4.32 3.75 12.66
N ASN A 35 3.16 4.20 12.18
CA ASN A 35 2.06 3.34 11.75
C ASN A 35 2.02 3.13 10.23
N TYR A 36 1.50 2.00 9.82
CA TYR A 36 1.36 1.58 8.42
C TYR A 36 -0.11 1.29 8.12
N ILE A 37 -0.53 1.63 6.91
CA ILE A 37 -1.79 1.19 6.34
C ILE A 37 -1.55 -0.17 5.69
N VAL A 38 -2.31 -1.17 6.13
CA VAL A 38 -2.23 -2.56 5.66
C VAL A 38 -3.60 -2.98 5.14
N GLN A 39 -3.61 -3.63 3.99
CA GLN A 39 -4.79 -4.22 3.38
C GLN A 39 -4.99 -5.62 3.96
N VAL A 40 -6.11 -5.84 4.66
CA VAL A 40 -6.51 -7.11 5.27
C VAL A 40 -7.89 -7.49 4.76
N LYS A 41 -8.02 -8.64 4.09
CA LYS A 41 -9.31 -9.18 3.59
C LYS A 41 -10.15 -8.20 2.75
N GLY A 42 -9.53 -7.24 2.07
CA GLY A 42 -10.28 -6.24 1.27
C GLY A 42 -10.46 -4.88 1.96
N GLU A 43 -10.04 -4.74 3.22
CA GLU A 43 -10.14 -3.50 3.98
C GLU A 43 -8.77 -2.90 4.31
N LYS A 44 -8.65 -1.57 4.22
CA LYS A 44 -7.46 -0.83 4.67
C LYS A 44 -7.56 -0.56 6.16
N ARG A 45 -6.59 -1.03 6.94
CA ARG A 45 -6.52 -0.84 8.40
C ARG A 45 -5.17 -0.26 8.80
N ASN A 46 -5.14 0.47 9.90
CA ASN A 46 -3.95 1.16 10.39
C ASN A 46 -3.32 0.38 11.56
N TYR A 47 -2.05 0.01 11.44
CA TYR A 47 -1.31 -0.74 12.46
C TYR A 47 0.04 -0.10 12.78
N ASN A 48 0.40 -0.11 14.06
CA ASN A 48 1.74 0.29 14.47
C ASN A 48 2.79 -0.74 14.00
N HIS A 49 3.98 -0.28 13.59
CA HIS A 49 5.08 -1.14 13.15
C HIS A 49 5.46 -2.24 14.15
N LYS A 50 5.23 -2.05 15.45
CA LYS A 50 5.52 -3.06 16.49
C LYS A 50 4.62 -4.30 16.40
N ARG A 51 3.46 -4.17 15.77
CA ARG A 51 2.45 -5.23 15.62
C ARG A 51 2.56 -5.94 14.27
N LEU A 52 3.46 -5.47 13.40
CA LEU A 52 3.69 -6.03 12.08
C LEU A 52 4.99 -6.84 12.09
N LYS A 53 4.95 -8.02 11.49
CA LYS A 53 6.14 -8.84 11.23
C LYS A 53 6.21 -9.10 9.73
N LEU A 54 7.36 -8.85 9.11
CA LEU A 54 7.56 -9.20 7.71
C LEU A 54 7.43 -10.72 7.58
N HIS A 55 6.57 -11.17 6.68
CA HIS A 55 6.40 -12.57 6.35
C HIS A 55 7.08 -12.91 5.02
N ILE A 56 6.71 -12.20 3.95
CA ILE A 56 7.37 -12.32 2.64
C ILE A 56 7.58 -10.90 2.06
N PRO A 57 8.78 -10.56 1.60
CA PRO A 57 9.03 -9.26 0.97
C PRO A 57 8.33 -9.14 -0.39
N ALA A 58 7.95 -7.92 -0.77
CA ALA A 58 7.27 -7.63 -2.03
C ALA A 58 8.01 -8.18 -3.25
N LYS A 59 9.35 -8.11 -3.22
CA LYS A 59 10.25 -8.56 -4.30
C LYS A 59 10.20 -10.07 -4.58
N GLU A 60 9.76 -10.87 -3.61
CA GLU A 60 9.60 -12.32 -3.79
C GLU A 60 8.18 -12.69 -4.24
N LEU A 61 7.19 -11.84 -3.91
CA LEU A 61 5.79 -12.07 -4.26
C LEU A 61 5.45 -11.61 -5.68
N TYR A 62 6.10 -10.54 -6.14
CA TYR A 62 5.72 -9.84 -7.35
C TYR A 62 6.93 -9.65 -8.27
N PRO A 63 6.72 -9.68 -9.60
CA PRO A 63 7.70 -9.19 -10.56
C PRO A 63 8.10 -7.73 -10.28
N ASP A 64 9.29 -7.33 -10.74
CA ASP A 64 9.87 -6.00 -10.50
C ASP A 64 8.98 -4.82 -10.96
N ASP A 65 8.16 -5.04 -11.99
CA ASP A 65 7.30 -4.07 -12.65
C ASP A 65 5.80 -4.29 -12.39
N TYR A 66 5.47 -5.00 -11.31
CA TYR A 66 4.08 -5.26 -10.96
C TYR A 66 3.31 -3.99 -10.54
N ASP A 67 2.15 -3.74 -11.15
CA ASP A 67 1.28 -2.62 -10.80
C ASP A 67 0.43 -2.93 -9.56
N PHE A 68 0.86 -2.46 -8.40
CA PHE A 68 0.15 -2.57 -7.13
C PHE A 68 -1.25 -1.95 -7.12
N ASN A 69 -1.58 -1.05 -8.05
CA ASN A 69 -2.95 -0.55 -8.18
C ASN A 69 -3.94 -1.67 -8.52
N ILE A 70 -3.46 -2.81 -9.04
CA ILE A 70 -4.28 -4.01 -9.25
C ILE A 70 -4.85 -4.53 -7.92
N ILE A 71 -4.08 -4.43 -6.84
CA ILE A 71 -4.44 -4.91 -5.49
C ILE A 71 -5.21 -3.83 -4.74
N PHE A 72 -4.74 -2.58 -4.80
CA PHE A 72 -5.21 -1.53 -3.88
C PHE A 72 -6.30 -0.62 -4.42
N LYS A 73 -6.52 -0.60 -5.73
CA LYS A 73 -7.43 0.36 -6.38
C LYS A 73 -8.50 -0.36 -7.21
N SER A 74 -9.65 0.29 -7.34
CA SER A 74 -10.76 -0.23 -8.14
C SER A 74 -10.40 -0.34 -9.62
N LYS A 75 -11.15 -1.16 -10.35
CA LYS A 75 -11.00 -1.29 -11.81
C LYS A 75 -11.24 0.06 -12.51
N GLU A 76 -12.17 0.85 -12.01
CA GLU A 76 -12.51 2.17 -12.56
C GLU A 76 -11.35 3.15 -12.40
N TYR A 77 -10.77 3.24 -11.20
CA TYR A 77 -9.58 4.05 -10.94
C TYR A 77 -8.44 3.68 -11.91
N ARG A 78 -8.17 2.38 -12.10
CA ARG A 78 -7.13 1.92 -13.04
C ARG A 78 -7.42 2.27 -14.50
N LYS A 79 -8.68 2.22 -14.92
CA LYS A 79 -9.09 2.63 -16.28
C LYS A 79 -8.87 4.13 -16.49
N ILE A 80 -9.30 4.94 -15.54
CA ILE A 80 -9.13 6.40 -15.58
C ILE A 80 -7.65 6.76 -15.62
N ARG A 81 -6.83 6.15 -14.75
CA ARG A 81 -5.37 6.35 -14.74
C ARG A 81 -4.74 6.03 -16.09
N LYS A 82 -5.12 4.91 -16.71
CA LYS A 82 -4.63 4.53 -18.05
C LYS A 82 -5.11 5.47 -19.15
N GLN A 83 -6.29 6.07 -19.03
CA GLN A 83 -6.77 7.07 -19.98
C GLN A 83 -5.99 8.38 -19.85
N LEU A 84 -5.79 8.87 -18.62
CA LEU A 84 -5.02 10.08 -18.31
C LEU A 84 -3.55 9.97 -18.71
N ASP A 85 -2.93 8.80 -18.50
CA ASP A 85 -1.54 8.55 -18.90
C ASP A 85 -1.33 8.62 -20.43
N ARG A 86 -2.38 8.33 -21.21
CA ARG A 86 -2.33 8.38 -22.68
C ARG A 86 -2.62 9.77 -23.23
N LYS A 87 -3.56 10.50 -22.65
CA LYS A 87 -4.03 11.81 -23.12
C LYS A 87 -4.56 12.63 -21.96
N HIS A 88 -4.28 13.93 -21.96
CA HIS A 88 -4.98 14.86 -21.08
C HIS A 88 -6.46 14.90 -21.44
N VAL A 89 -7.34 14.65 -20.47
CA VAL A 89 -8.79 14.74 -20.63
C VAL A 89 -9.31 15.80 -19.67
N GLU A 90 -9.83 16.90 -20.19
CA GLU A 90 -10.42 17.96 -19.36
C GLU A 90 -11.56 17.40 -18.51
N GLY A 91 -11.52 17.65 -17.20
CA GLY A 91 -12.55 17.25 -16.24
C GLY A 91 -12.34 15.89 -15.55
N LEU A 92 -11.31 15.11 -15.91
CA LEU A 92 -10.95 13.88 -15.19
C LEU A 92 -9.81 14.16 -14.20
N THR A 93 -10.16 14.30 -12.92
CA THR A 93 -9.21 14.36 -11.80
C THR A 93 -9.23 13.04 -11.04
N LEU A 94 -8.07 12.42 -10.87
CA LEU A 94 -7.92 11.31 -9.92
C LEU A 94 -7.70 11.89 -8.54
N GLU A 95 -8.63 11.66 -7.63
CA GLU A 95 -8.38 11.85 -6.20
C GLU A 95 -7.64 10.62 -5.70
N ASP A 96 -6.37 10.81 -5.35
CA ASP A 96 -5.65 9.78 -4.63
C ASP A 96 -6.17 9.75 -3.19
N GLU A 97 -6.86 8.68 -2.82
CA GLU A 97 -7.08 8.34 -1.40
C GLU A 97 -5.72 8.28 -0.69
N GLU A 98 -5.35 9.37 -0.01
CA GLU A 98 -4.09 9.53 0.76
C GLU A 98 -3.99 8.60 1.97
#